data_AF-A0A937KME2-F1
#
_entry.id   AF-A0A937KME2-F1
#
_cell.length_a   1.000
_cell.length_b   1.000
_cell.length_c   1.000
_cell.angle_alpha   90.00
_cell.angle_beta   90.00
_cell.angle_gamma   90.00
#
_symmetry.space_group_name_H-M   'P 1'
#
loop_
_entity.id
_entity.type
_entity.pdbx_description
1 polymer ?
#
loop_
_entity_poly.entity_id
_entity_poly.type
_entity_poly.pdbx_seq_one_letter_code
_entity_poly.pdbx_strand_id
1 'polypeptide(L)'
;RGVDAERERIEKLRVAMESDPSERNITRYTQAEESFRVSGGYAAESEARSIAAGLGLDDARLALAIGSMSGGERRRVELARILFAGSDVLCLDEPTNHLDVDARDWLLQFLRQYRGALIVISHDLELLDEAITRVLHLDRPDEEDEGSVVEYRGTYSQYQRARAADEERAAKEARTRQREIDRLQRVVDRFGAKATKAAMAHNVERRISRLESAQSDRSTRNDRALQLRLPDPPPSGRTVVEVSSLCMAYDTHHVFDDVAFSVGRSQRLLVLGLNGAGKTTLLRVLAGELSAVLGDVRFGHQVEVGYFAQEHDNLVPDTSVLDNQRSATGADDGTCRSVLGMFGLRGDKVHQPAGSLSGGERTKLSLAMLAGGRHNLLLLDEPTNNLDPSSRQAVADVLRDWAGTMILVSHDTWFVEQLEPTHVLVLPEGDVDHWGRDWLGVVGLS
;
A
#
# COMPACT_ATOMS: atom_id res chain seq x y z
N ARG A 1 1.80 1.08 29.85
CA ARG A 1 1.76 0.22 31.06
C ARG A 1 2.02 0.96 32.39
N GLY A 2 2.38 2.26 32.40
CA GLY A 2 2.53 3.02 33.67
C GLY A 2 3.71 2.60 34.55
N VAL A 3 4.65 1.83 34.00
CA VAL A 3 5.80 1.24 34.72
C VAL A 3 6.67 2.32 35.35
N ASP A 4 6.93 3.42 34.64
CA ASP A 4 7.77 4.51 35.14
C ASP A 4 7.15 5.21 36.36
N ALA A 5 5.83 5.42 36.34
CA ALA A 5 5.11 6.03 37.46
C ALA A 5 5.12 5.12 38.70
N GLU A 6 4.98 3.81 38.53
CA GLU A 6 5.11 2.84 39.64
C GLU A 6 6.55 2.72 40.15
N ARG A 7 7.56 2.82 39.26
CA ARG A 7 8.97 2.85 39.64
C ARG A 7 9.30 4.08 40.47
N GLU A 8 8.86 5.27 40.06
CA GLU A 8 8.99 6.50 40.85
C GLU A 8 8.27 6.40 42.20
N ARG A 9 7.09 5.77 42.22
CA ARG A 9 6.33 5.56 43.45
C ARG A 9 7.08 4.66 44.43
N ILE A 10 7.68 3.57 43.96
CA ILE A 10 8.51 2.68 44.78
C ILE A 10 9.71 3.44 45.36
N GLU A 11 10.37 4.26 44.54
CA GLU A 11 11.54 5.03 45.01
C GLU A 11 11.15 6.06 46.09
N LYS A 12 10.02 6.75 45.91
CA LYS A 12 9.48 7.65 46.96
C LYS A 12 9.14 6.90 48.25
N LEU A 13 8.58 5.70 48.15
CA LEU A 13 8.25 4.86 49.30
C LEU A 13 9.51 4.30 49.98
N ARG A 14 10.57 3.98 49.22
CA ARG A 14 11.88 3.56 49.73
C ARG A 14 12.50 4.68 50.59
N VAL A 15 12.56 5.90 50.06
CA VAL A 15 13.09 7.07 50.78
C VAL A 15 12.27 7.34 52.06
N ALA A 16 10.94 7.24 51.99
CA ALA A 16 10.08 7.41 53.16
C ALA A 16 10.34 6.34 54.24
N MET A 17 10.50 5.08 53.85
CA MET A 17 10.82 3.96 54.76
C MET A 17 12.22 4.12 55.39
N GLU A 18 13.20 4.60 54.64
CA GLU A 18 14.55 4.88 55.15
C GLU A 18 14.55 6.02 56.18
N SER A 19 13.70 7.02 55.98
CA SER A 19 13.54 8.15 56.92
C SER A 19 12.73 7.81 58.18
N ASP A 20 11.73 6.94 58.06
CA ASP A 20 10.85 6.48 59.15
C ASP A 20 10.47 5.00 58.92
N PRO A 21 11.17 4.05 59.58
CA PRO A 21 10.94 2.61 59.42
C PRO A 21 9.74 2.14 60.25
N SER A 22 8.63 2.87 60.19
CA SER A 22 7.37 2.48 60.80
C SER A 22 6.72 1.30 60.05
N GLU A 23 5.99 0.45 60.78
CA GLU A 23 5.29 -0.73 60.22
C GLU A 23 4.39 -0.37 59.03
N ARG A 24 3.80 0.84 59.07
CA ARG A 24 3.00 1.41 57.98
C ARG A 24 3.81 1.66 56.70
N ASN A 25 5.01 2.23 56.81
CA ASN A 25 5.85 2.53 55.64
C ASN A 25 6.44 1.25 55.05
N ILE A 26 6.86 0.32 55.92
CA ILE A 26 7.31 -1.02 55.51
C ILE A 26 6.22 -1.74 54.73
N THR A 27 4.98 -1.74 55.23
CA THR A 27 3.83 -2.38 54.56
C THR A 27 3.54 -1.75 53.20
N ARG A 28 3.55 -0.42 53.11
CA ARG A 28 3.29 0.32 51.86
C ARG A 28 4.35 0.06 50.79
N TYR A 29 5.63 0.06 51.18
CA TYR A 29 6.73 -0.28 50.29
C TYR A 29 6.60 -1.71 49.79
N THR A 30 6.41 -2.68 50.70
CA THR A 30 6.30 -4.11 50.36
C THR A 30 5.13 -4.37 49.39
N GLN A 31 3.96 -3.74 49.63
CA GLN A 31 2.81 -3.88 48.73
C GLN A 31 3.07 -3.29 47.33
N ALA A 32 3.73 -2.13 47.26
CA ALA A 32 4.09 -1.51 45.98
C ALA A 32 5.14 -2.35 45.23
N GLU A 33 6.15 -2.86 45.94
CA GLU A 33 7.20 -3.70 45.37
C GLU A 33 6.64 -5.03 44.84
N GLU A 34 5.75 -5.68 45.59
CA GLU A 34 5.07 -6.90 45.16
C GLU A 34 4.16 -6.64 43.95
N SER A 35 3.38 -5.56 43.99
CA SER A 35 2.52 -5.16 42.86
C SER A 35 3.32 -4.89 41.59
N PHE A 36 4.49 -4.26 41.71
CA PHE A 36 5.39 -3.98 40.59
C PHE A 36 6.08 -5.24 40.06
N ARG A 37 6.40 -6.19 40.95
CA ARG A 37 6.93 -7.49 40.57
C ARG A 37 5.90 -8.32 39.80
N VAL A 38 4.66 -8.39 40.31
CA VAL A 38 3.55 -9.13 39.70
C VAL A 38 3.15 -8.54 38.34
N SER A 39 3.21 -7.22 38.18
CA SER A 39 2.96 -6.55 36.89
C SER A 39 4.12 -6.64 35.90
N GLY A 40 5.22 -7.33 36.25
CA GLY A 40 6.37 -7.53 35.38
C GLY A 40 7.28 -6.30 35.25
N GLY A 41 7.17 -5.32 36.16
CA GLY A 41 7.88 -4.04 36.08
C GLY A 41 9.41 -4.16 35.95
N TYR A 42 10.03 -5.16 36.58
CA TYR A 42 11.47 -5.41 36.47
C TYR A 42 11.90 -5.98 35.10
N ALA A 43 11.03 -6.74 34.44
CA ALA A 43 11.29 -7.29 33.11
C ALA A 43 10.90 -6.31 31.99
N ALA A 44 10.09 -5.30 32.31
CA ALA A 44 9.46 -4.41 31.34
C ALA A 44 10.46 -3.65 30.46
N GLU A 45 11.60 -3.21 31.02
CA GLU A 45 12.65 -2.53 30.26
C GLU A 45 13.32 -3.50 29.26
N SER A 46 13.59 -4.73 29.68
CA SER A 46 14.15 -5.76 28.80
C SER A 46 13.17 -6.22 27.73
N GLU A 47 11.87 -6.34 28.07
CA GLU A 47 10.80 -6.66 27.12
C GLU A 47 10.66 -5.56 26.07
N ALA A 48 10.63 -4.29 26.49
CA ALA A 48 10.56 -3.15 25.58
C ALA A 48 11.77 -3.08 24.64
N ARG A 49 12.99 -3.31 25.14
CA ARG A 49 14.19 -3.41 24.30
C ARG A 49 14.13 -4.59 23.33
N SER A 50 13.66 -5.75 23.78
CA SER A 50 13.52 -6.91 22.91
C SER A 50 12.51 -6.68 21.77
N ILE A 51 11.40 -6.00 22.05
CA ILE A 51 10.39 -5.64 21.05
C ILE A 51 10.98 -4.62 20.07
N ALA A 52 11.66 -3.59 20.57
CA ALA A 52 12.29 -2.57 19.74
C ALA A 52 13.37 -3.16 18.82
N ALA A 53 14.26 -3.99 19.38
CA ALA A 53 15.30 -4.69 18.61
C ALA A 53 14.70 -5.60 17.53
N GLY A 54 13.62 -6.31 17.85
CA GLY A 54 12.87 -7.12 16.89
C GLY A 54 12.27 -6.31 15.73
N LEU A 55 12.00 -5.02 15.93
CA LEU A 55 11.54 -4.10 14.88
C LEU A 55 12.71 -3.35 14.20
N GLY A 56 13.96 -3.77 14.44
CA GLY A 56 15.16 -3.16 13.86
C GLY A 56 15.60 -1.85 14.53
N LEU A 57 15.16 -1.58 15.77
CA LEU A 57 15.62 -0.44 16.56
C LEU A 57 16.66 -0.90 17.57
N ASP A 58 17.94 -0.70 17.26
CA ASP A 58 19.05 -1.00 18.17
C ASP A 58 19.17 0.00 19.34
N ASP A 59 20.04 -0.31 20.30
CA ASP A 59 20.25 0.54 21.48
C ASP A 59 20.78 1.94 21.10
N ALA A 60 21.52 2.07 20.00
CA ALA A 60 22.03 3.35 19.53
C ALA A 60 20.88 4.24 19.01
N ARG A 61 19.94 3.66 18.26
CA ARG A 61 18.73 4.33 17.78
C ARG A 61 17.78 4.67 18.92
N LEU A 62 17.62 3.79 19.91
CA LEU A 62 16.79 4.05 21.09
C LEU A 62 17.30 5.20 21.97
N ALA A 63 18.58 5.56 21.86
CA ALA A 63 19.17 6.72 22.55
C ALA A 63 18.87 8.07 21.85
N LEU A 64 18.39 8.05 20.61
CA LEU A 64 18.09 9.26 19.84
C LEU A 64 16.79 9.92 20.31
N ALA A 65 16.71 11.24 20.13
CA ALA A 65 15.46 11.96 20.32
C ALA A 65 14.47 11.60 19.20
N ILE A 66 13.19 11.40 19.53
CA ILE A 66 12.15 11.03 18.54
C ILE A 66 12.09 12.03 17.37
N GLY A 67 12.36 13.32 17.61
CA GLY A 67 12.35 14.37 16.58
C GLY A 67 13.47 14.28 15.54
N SER A 68 14.56 13.55 15.82
CA SER A 68 15.67 13.35 14.89
C SER A 68 15.59 12.03 14.11
N MET A 69 14.57 11.21 14.38
CA MET A 69 14.37 9.93 13.70
C MET A 69 13.62 10.12 12.37
N SER A 70 13.89 9.25 11.40
CA SER A 70 13.15 9.21 10.13
C SER A 70 11.66 8.88 10.36
N GLY A 71 10.80 9.14 9.35
CA GLY A 71 9.38 8.79 9.42
C GLY A 71 9.14 7.30 9.73
N GLY A 72 9.87 6.41 9.05
CA GLY A 72 9.79 4.97 9.26
C GLY A 72 10.23 4.54 10.66
N GLU A 73 11.34 5.09 11.15
CA GLU A 73 11.82 4.81 12.52
C GLU A 73 10.82 5.29 13.59
N ARG A 74 10.22 6.47 13.42
CA ARG A 74 9.17 6.95 14.34
C ARG A 74 7.96 6.03 14.38
N ARG A 75 7.54 5.51 13.23
CA ARG A 75 6.43 4.55 13.12
C ARG A 75 6.78 3.20 13.77
N ARG A 76 8.03 2.73 13.63
CA ARG A 76 8.54 1.54 14.34
C ARG A 76 8.52 1.72 15.86
N VAL A 77 8.91 2.89 16.37
CA VAL A 77 8.82 3.21 17.80
C VAL A 77 7.37 3.20 18.28
N GLU A 78 6.44 3.75 17.50
CA GLU A 78 5.02 3.72 17.82
C GLU A 78 4.47 2.28 17.85
N LEU A 79 4.81 1.46 16.85
CA LEU A 79 4.45 0.05 16.83
C LEU A 79 5.01 -0.68 18.06
N ALA A 80 6.29 -0.47 18.40
CA ALA A 80 6.91 -1.05 19.59
C ALA A 80 6.14 -0.71 20.87
N ARG A 81 5.71 0.56 21.02
CA ARG A 81 4.91 1.02 22.16
C ARG A 81 3.54 0.35 22.22
N ILE A 82 2.89 0.15 21.07
CA ILE A 82 1.59 -0.51 20.97
C ILE A 82 1.72 -1.99 21.34
N LEU A 83 2.71 -2.70 20.79
CA LEU A 83 2.97 -4.12 21.11
C LEU A 83 3.31 -4.29 22.60
N PHE A 84 4.15 -3.40 23.13
CA PHE A 84 4.46 -3.33 24.55
C PHE A 84 3.27 -2.90 25.41
N ALA A 85 2.16 -2.41 24.88
CA ALA A 85 1.00 -2.11 25.72
C ALA A 85 0.39 -3.40 26.31
N GLY A 86 0.41 -4.51 25.57
CA GLY A 86 -0.15 -5.80 25.99
C GLY A 86 -1.68 -5.79 26.13
N SER A 87 -2.39 -5.17 25.19
CA SER A 87 -3.85 -5.01 25.20
C SER A 87 -4.61 -6.33 24.94
N ASP A 88 -5.80 -6.53 25.48
CA ASP A 88 -6.59 -7.74 25.16
C ASP A 88 -7.01 -7.81 23.68
N VAL A 89 -7.16 -6.65 23.05
CA VAL A 89 -7.47 -6.49 21.63
C VAL A 89 -6.42 -5.57 21.00
N LEU A 90 -5.82 -6.03 19.92
CA LEU A 90 -4.81 -5.31 19.15
C LEU A 90 -5.38 -5.00 17.76
N CYS A 91 -5.54 -3.72 17.44
CA CYS A 91 -5.97 -3.24 16.13
C CYS A 91 -4.78 -2.61 15.41
N LEU A 92 -4.38 -3.16 14.28
CA LEU A 92 -3.24 -2.70 13.50
C LEU A 92 -3.68 -2.34 12.09
N ASP A 93 -3.30 -1.15 11.65
CA ASP A 93 -3.55 -0.67 10.29
C ASP A 93 -2.23 -0.60 9.51
N GLU A 94 -2.09 -1.50 8.54
CA GLU A 94 -0.91 -1.71 7.71
C GLU A 94 0.41 -1.73 8.53
N PRO A 95 0.56 -2.66 9.51
CA PRO A 95 1.69 -2.65 10.43
C PRO A 95 3.02 -3.07 9.80
N THR A 96 2.98 -3.69 8.62
CA THR A 96 4.16 -4.13 7.86
C THR A 96 4.81 -3.00 7.07
N ASN A 97 4.13 -1.86 6.89
CA ASN A 97 4.68 -0.76 6.12
C ASN A 97 5.93 -0.20 6.81
N HIS A 98 6.95 0.11 6.01
CA HIS A 98 8.24 0.65 6.47
C HIS A 98 9.05 -0.30 7.37
N LEU A 99 8.70 -1.59 7.42
CA LEU A 99 9.50 -2.64 8.03
C LEU A 99 10.35 -3.34 6.98
N ASP A 100 11.60 -3.63 7.32
CA ASP A 100 12.44 -4.56 6.56
C ASP A 100 11.98 -6.01 6.81
N VAL A 101 12.54 -6.97 6.06
CA VAL A 101 12.14 -8.38 6.15
C VAL A 101 12.35 -8.95 7.54
N ASP A 102 13.50 -8.68 8.16
CA ASP A 102 13.79 -9.21 9.49
C ASP A 102 12.76 -8.71 10.51
N ALA A 103 12.40 -7.42 10.47
CA ALA A 103 11.36 -6.86 11.31
C ALA A 103 9.96 -7.37 10.97
N ARG A 104 9.67 -7.62 9.70
CA ARG A 104 8.39 -8.22 9.24
C ARG A 104 8.24 -9.64 9.76
N ASP A 105 9.27 -10.47 9.62
CA ASP A 105 9.28 -11.85 10.08
C ASP A 105 9.18 -11.93 11.60
N TRP A 106 9.91 -11.06 12.30
CA TRP A 106 9.80 -10.93 13.75
C TRP A 106 8.40 -10.51 14.19
N LEU A 107 7.82 -9.48 13.56
CA LEU A 107 6.48 -9.02 13.84
C LEU A 107 5.47 -10.14 13.62
N LEU A 108 5.60 -10.89 12.52
CA LEU A 108 4.73 -12.01 12.21
C LEU A 108 4.80 -13.08 13.31
N GLN A 109 6.01 -13.44 13.74
CA GLN A 109 6.20 -14.41 14.82
C GLN A 109 5.59 -13.91 16.14
N PHE A 110 5.73 -12.62 16.45
CA PHE A 110 5.13 -11.98 17.61
C PHE A 110 3.59 -12.07 17.54
N LEU A 111 2.99 -11.70 16.41
CA LEU A 111 1.54 -11.70 16.20
C LEU A 111 0.95 -13.12 16.30
N ARG A 112 1.67 -14.14 15.82
CA ARG A 112 1.25 -15.55 15.96
C ARG A 112 1.19 -16.03 17.40
N GLN A 113 2.07 -15.51 18.26
CA GLN A 113 2.13 -15.86 19.68
C GLN A 113 1.23 -14.99 20.55
N TYR A 114 0.58 -14.00 19.95
CA TYR A 114 -0.30 -13.08 20.65
C TYR A 114 -1.51 -13.82 21.20
N ARG A 115 -1.73 -13.71 22.52
CA ARG A 115 -2.82 -14.43 23.21
C ARG A 115 -4.16 -13.69 23.16
N GLY A 116 -4.15 -12.41 22.79
CA GLY A 116 -5.35 -11.58 22.68
C GLY A 116 -6.04 -11.70 21.32
N ALA A 117 -7.09 -10.91 21.12
CA ALA A 117 -7.71 -10.76 19.81
C ALA A 117 -6.88 -9.82 18.93
N LEU A 118 -6.67 -10.21 17.68
CA LEU A 118 -5.92 -9.44 16.70
C LEU A 118 -6.84 -9.06 15.53
N ILE A 119 -6.92 -7.77 15.22
CA ILE A 119 -7.56 -7.23 14.03
C ILE A 119 -6.48 -6.50 13.24
N VAL A 120 -6.16 -7.01 12.06
CA VAL A 120 -5.12 -6.44 11.20
C VAL A 120 -5.72 -6.10 9.84
N ILE A 121 -5.47 -4.88 9.39
CA ILE A 121 -5.65 -4.45 8.01
C ILE A 121 -4.27 -4.51 7.37
N SER A 122 -4.13 -5.23 6.26
CA SER A 122 -2.85 -5.34 5.55
C SER A 122 -3.09 -5.68 4.09
N HIS A 123 -2.16 -5.21 3.25
CA HIS A 123 -2.05 -5.58 1.85
C HIS A 123 -1.06 -6.73 1.61
N ASP A 124 -0.25 -7.07 2.61
CA ASP A 124 0.72 -8.17 2.60
C ASP A 124 0.12 -9.43 3.25
N LEU A 125 -0.74 -10.08 2.47
CA LEU A 125 -1.65 -11.12 2.96
C LEU A 125 -1.04 -12.53 2.91
N GLU A 126 0.01 -12.71 2.11
CA GLU A 126 0.82 -13.93 2.14
C GLU A 126 1.59 -14.05 3.45
N LEU A 127 2.16 -12.94 3.93
CA LEU A 127 2.82 -12.87 5.23
C LEU A 127 1.87 -13.25 6.38
N LEU A 128 0.62 -12.80 6.31
CA LEU A 128 -0.38 -13.01 7.36
C LEU A 128 -1.13 -14.35 7.27
N ASP A 129 -0.97 -15.12 6.19
CA ASP A 129 -1.75 -16.35 5.94
C ASP A 129 -1.60 -17.36 7.10
N GLU A 130 -0.43 -17.41 7.71
CA GLU A 130 -0.12 -18.30 8.84
C GLU A 130 -0.53 -17.75 10.22
N ALA A 131 -0.85 -16.45 10.33
CA ALA A 131 -1.22 -15.79 11.59
C ALA A 131 -2.72 -15.59 11.76
N ILE A 132 -3.48 -15.55 10.66
CA ILE A 132 -4.92 -15.27 10.70
C ILE A 132 -5.76 -16.54 10.79
N THR A 133 -6.90 -16.43 11.46
CA THR A 133 -7.87 -17.52 11.57
C THR A 133 -9.18 -17.25 10.85
N ARG A 134 -9.39 -15.98 10.47
CA ARG A 134 -10.61 -15.46 9.84
C ARG A 134 -10.26 -14.27 8.97
N VAL A 135 -10.99 -14.12 7.87
CA VAL A 135 -10.94 -12.96 6.98
C VAL A 135 -12.29 -12.26 7.02
N LEU A 136 -12.29 -10.99 7.39
CA LEU A 136 -13.46 -10.11 7.26
C LEU A 136 -13.35 -9.40 5.91
N HIS A 137 -14.15 -9.81 4.94
CA HIS A 137 -14.22 -9.14 3.65
C HIS A 137 -15.26 -8.02 3.74
N LEU A 138 -14.80 -6.78 3.63
CA LEU A 138 -15.66 -5.62 3.47
C LEU A 138 -16.01 -5.50 1.98
N ASP A 139 -17.24 -5.85 1.62
CA ASP A 139 -17.79 -5.72 0.28
C ASP A 139 -18.57 -4.41 0.21
N ARG A 140 -18.01 -3.44 -0.51
CA ARG A 140 -18.61 -2.12 -0.70
C ARG A 140 -18.47 -1.72 -2.18
N PRO A 141 -19.57 -1.67 -2.96
CA PRO A 141 -19.50 -1.38 -4.39
C PRO A 141 -19.03 0.05 -4.68
N ASP A 142 -19.63 1.04 -4.03
CA ASP A 142 -19.22 2.45 -4.07
C ASP A 142 -19.15 3.07 -2.67
N GLU A 143 -18.39 4.17 -2.52
CA GLU A 143 -18.21 4.90 -1.25
C GLU A 143 -19.48 5.54 -0.69
N GLU A 144 -20.55 5.60 -1.47
CA GLU A 144 -21.86 6.07 -1.02
C GLU A 144 -22.79 4.91 -0.65
N ASP A 145 -22.44 3.68 -1.03
CA ASP A 145 -23.25 2.50 -0.76
C ASP A 145 -23.05 1.99 0.68
N GLU A 146 -24.08 1.31 1.18
CA GLU A 146 -23.97 0.50 2.39
C GLU A 146 -23.06 -0.70 2.12
N GLY A 147 -21.90 -0.72 2.77
CA GLY A 147 -21.00 -1.87 2.73
C GLY A 147 -21.56 -3.04 3.53
N SER A 148 -21.29 -4.26 3.07
CA SER A 148 -21.58 -5.49 3.80
C SER A 148 -20.28 -6.16 4.26
N VAL A 149 -20.30 -6.78 5.43
CA VAL A 149 -19.15 -7.54 5.93
C VAL A 149 -19.45 -9.02 5.83
N VAL A 150 -18.62 -9.75 5.09
CA VAL A 150 -18.71 -11.20 4.94
C VAL A 150 -17.53 -11.84 5.66
N GLU A 151 -17.83 -12.69 6.64
CA GLU A 151 -16.83 -13.45 7.39
C GLU A 151 -16.50 -14.76 6.65
N TYR A 152 -15.22 -14.97 6.37
CA TYR A 152 -14.68 -16.24 5.90
C TYR A 152 -13.81 -16.85 6.99
N ARG A 153 -14.03 -18.13 7.29
CA ARG A 153 -13.21 -18.88 8.25
C ARG A 153 -12.02 -19.50 7.53
N GLY A 154 -10.85 -19.43 8.16
CA GLY A 154 -9.62 -19.97 7.62
C GLY A 154 -8.60 -18.90 7.27
N THR A 155 -7.58 -19.32 6.54
CA THR A 155 -6.48 -18.46 6.10
C THR A 155 -6.89 -17.64 4.87
N TYR A 156 -6.07 -16.66 4.50
CA TYR A 156 -6.29 -15.82 3.32
C TYR A 156 -6.30 -16.63 2.02
N SER A 157 -5.39 -17.60 1.87
CA SER A 157 -5.37 -18.54 0.74
C SER A 157 -6.67 -19.32 0.60
N GLN A 158 -7.28 -19.72 1.72
CA GLN A 158 -8.56 -20.43 1.73
C GLN A 158 -9.72 -19.49 1.36
N TYR A 159 -9.68 -18.26 1.87
CA TYR A 159 -10.62 -17.20 1.51
C TYR A 159 -10.60 -16.91 0.00
N GLN A 160 -9.42 -16.75 -0.62
CA GLN A 160 -9.32 -16.48 -2.06
C GLN A 160 -10.02 -17.56 -2.90
N ARG A 161 -9.81 -18.84 -2.56
CA ARG A 161 -10.47 -19.96 -3.24
C ARG A 161 -11.98 -19.97 -3.00
N ALA A 162 -12.40 -19.72 -1.75
CA ALA A 162 -13.82 -19.67 -1.40
C ALA A 162 -14.53 -18.53 -2.15
N ARG A 163 -13.91 -17.34 -2.19
CA ARG A 163 -14.41 -16.16 -2.89
C ARG A 163 -14.51 -16.41 -4.39
N ALA A 164 -13.46 -16.93 -5.04
CA ALA A 164 -13.51 -17.24 -6.47
C ALA A 164 -14.65 -18.23 -6.80
N ALA A 165 -14.88 -19.23 -5.95
CA ALA A 165 -16.00 -20.17 -6.11
C ALA A 165 -17.38 -19.53 -5.86
N ASP A 166 -17.48 -18.56 -4.94
CA ASP A 166 -18.69 -17.78 -4.70
C ASP A 166 -18.99 -16.84 -5.88
N GLU A 167 -17.98 -16.16 -6.41
CA GLU A 167 -18.06 -15.30 -7.59
C GLU A 167 -18.45 -16.09 -8.84
N GLU A 168 -17.84 -17.25 -9.09
CA GLU A 168 -18.20 -18.10 -10.22
C GLU A 168 -19.66 -18.59 -10.14
N ARG A 169 -20.10 -19.01 -8.94
CA ARG A 169 -21.49 -19.37 -8.68
C ARG A 169 -22.43 -18.20 -8.94
N ALA A 170 -22.11 -17.02 -8.42
CA ALA A 170 -22.89 -15.81 -8.62
C ALA A 170 -22.98 -15.43 -10.11
N ALA A 171 -21.87 -15.50 -10.86
CA ALA A 171 -21.81 -15.22 -12.29
C ALA A 171 -22.62 -16.24 -13.12
N LYS A 172 -22.60 -17.53 -12.74
CA LYS A 172 -23.41 -18.57 -13.38
C LYS A 172 -24.91 -18.37 -13.15
N GLU A 173 -25.30 -18.03 -11.92
CA GLU A 173 -26.70 -17.69 -11.61
C GLU A 173 -27.15 -16.43 -12.34
N ALA A 174 -26.31 -15.40 -12.40
CA ALA A 174 -26.60 -14.16 -13.12
C ALA A 174 -26.79 -14.41 -14.62
N ARG A 175 -25.92 -15.21 -15.26
CA ARG A 175 -26.07 -15.63 -16.66
C ARG A 175 -27.36 -16.41 -16.90
N THR A 176 -27.73 -17.29 -15.96
CA THR A 176 -28.97 -18.08 -16.07
C THR A 176 -30.21 -17.19 -15.93
N ARG A 177 -30.19 -16.24 -14.98
CA ARG A 177 -31.25 -15.24 -14.79
C ARG A 177 -31.38 -14.33 -16.02
N GLN A 178 -30.27 -13.84 -16.58
CA GLN A 178 -30.28 -13.02 -17.80
C GLN A 178 -30.90 -13.75 -18.99
N ARG A 179 -30.52 -15.01 -19.22
CA ARG A 179 -31.11 -15.83 -20.29
C ARG A 179 -32.62 -16.00 -20.15
N GLU A 180 -33.12 -16.09 -18.91
CA GLU A 180 -34.56 -16.16 -18.65
C GLU A 180 -35.25 -14.81 -18.88
N ILE A 181 -34.62 -13.69 -18.49
CA ILE A 181 -35.09 -12.33 -18.82
C ILE A 181 -35.20 -12.16 -20.34
N ASP A 182 -34.14 -12.48 -21.09
CA ASP A 182 -34.11 -12.39 -22.56
C ASP A 182 -35.17 -13.29 -23.22
N ARG A 183 -35.47 -14.44 -22.61
CA ARG A 183 -36.54 -15.34 -23.08
C ARG A 183 -37.92 -14.74 -22.83
N LEU A 184 -38.16 -14.16 -21.65
CA LEU A 184 -39.42 -13.54 -21.30
C LEU A 184 -39.65 -12.26 -22.13
N GLN A 185 -38.62 -11.45 -22.40
CA GLN A 185 -38.69 -10.29 -23.29
C GLN A 185 -39.13 -10.68 -24.70
N ARG A 186 -38.54 -11.74 -25.28
CA ARG A 186 -38.99 -12.27 -26.59
C ARG A 186 -40.45 -12.72 -26.61
N VAL A 187 -41.02 -13.12 -25.48
CA VAL A 187 -42.44 -13.45 -25.36
C VAL A 187 -43.28 -12.17 -25.33
N VAL A 188 -42.84 -11.15 -24.60
CA VAL A 188 -43.47 -9.82 -24.59
C VAL A 188 -43.47 -9.21 -26.00
N ASP A 189 -42.33 -9.19 -26.69
CA ASP A 189 -42.20 -8.63 -28.04
C ASP A 189 -43.15 -9.30 -29.05
N ARG A 190 -43.33 -10.62 -28.94
CA ARG A 190 -44.18 -11.40 -29.84
C ARG A 190 -45.68 -11.21 -29.59
N PHE A 191 -46.07 -10.97 -28.35
CA PHE A 191 -47.49 -10.95 -27.94
C PHE A 191 -48.00 -9.57 -27.51
N GLY A 192 -47.13 -8.57 -27.38
CA GLY A 192 -47.47 -7.20 -26.95
C GLY A 192 -48.38 -6.46 -27.93
N ALA A 193 -48.32 -6.76 -29.23
CA ALA A 193 -49.15 -6.12 -30.26
C ALA A 193 -50.58 -6.69 -30.38
N LYS A 194 -50.91 -7.79 -29.69
CA LYS A 194 -52.24 -8.45 -29.80
C LYS A 194 -53.12 -8.09 -28.59
N ALA A 195 -54.20 -7.35 -28.83
CA ALA A 195 -55.14 -6.88 -27.80
C ALA A 195 -55.70 -8.00 -26.89
N THR A 196 -55.86 -9.22 -27.41
CA THR A 196 -56.36 -10.37 -26.63
C THR A 196 -55.34 -10.96 -25.64
N LYS A 197 -54.06 -10.58 -25.72
CA LYS A 197 -52.99 -11.10 -24.85
C LYS A 197 -52.25 -10.02 -24.06
N ALA A 198 -52.75 -8.78 -24.06
CA ALA A 198 -52.15 -7.66 -23.33
C ALA A 198 -52.01 -7.93 -21.82
N ALA A 199 -53.00 -8.55 -21.18
CA ALA A 199 -52.94 -8.92 -19.76
C ALA A 199 -51.84 -9.96 -19.44
N MET A 200 -51.53 -10.85 -20.41
CA MET A 200 -50.44 -11.82 -20.29
C MET A 200 -49.08 -11.13 -20.44
N ALA A 201 -48.94 -10.21 -21.41
CA ALA A 201 -47.74 -9.42 -21.61
C ALA A 201 -47.37 -8.59 -20.38
N HIS A 202 -48.35 -7.86 -19.78
CA HIS A 202 -48.12 -7.09 -18.56
C HIS A 202 -47.72 -7.94 -17.34
N ASN A 203 -48.22 -9.18 -17.22
CA ASN A 203 -47.81 -10.08 -16.14
C ASN A 203 -46.37 -10.57 -16.31
N VAL A 204 -45.96 -10.84 -17.55
CA VAL A 204 -44.59 -11.23 -17.89
C VAL A 204 -43.64 -10.04 -17.70
N GLU A 205 -44.05 -8.84 -18.08
CA GLU A 205 -43.33 -7.59 -17.90
C GLU A 205 -43.08 -7.29 -16.41
N ARG A 206 -44.11 -7.41 -15.54
CA ARG A 206 -43.91 -7.32 -14.08
C ARG A 206 -42.99 -8.41 -13.51
N ARG A 207 -42.86 -9.55 -14.18
CA ARG A 207 -41.95 -10.62 -13.76
C ARG A 207 -40.52 -10.32 -14.18
N ILE A 208 -40.34 -9.76 -15.38
CA ILE A 208 -39.06 -9.22 -15.86
C ILE A 208 -38.58 -8.12 -14.90
N SER A 209 -39.41 -7.11 -14.60
CA SER A 209 -39.02 -6.03 -13.68
C SER A 209 -38.63 -6.55 -12.30
N ARG A 210 -39.33 -7.57 -11.75
CA ARG A 210 -38.93 -8.20 -10.47
C ARG A 210 -37.59 -8.93 -10.55
N LEU A 211 -37.31 -9.60 -11.67
CA LEU A 211 -36.04 -10.28 -11.90
C LEU A 211 -34.89 -9.28 -12.11
N GLU A 212 -35.16 -8.14 -12.75
CA GLU A 212 -34.23 -7.04 -12.98
C GLU A 212 -33.91 -6.29 -11.68
N SER A 213 -34.91 -6.00 -10.83
CA SER A 213 -34.68 -5.39 -9.51
C SER A 213 -33.77 -6.26 -8.63
N ALA A 214 -34.02 -7.57 -8.60
CA ALA A 214 -33.17 -8.52 -7.87
C ALA A 214 -31.77 -8.72 -8.50
N GLN A 215 -31.59 -8.29 -9.75
CA GLN A 215 -30.29 -8.29 -10.44
C GLN A 215 -29.53 -6.99 -10.16
N SER A 216 -30.20 -5.84 -10.08
CA SER A 216 -29.61 -4.53 -9.79
C SER A 216 -28.86 -4.51 -8.45
N ASP A 217 -29.43 -5.10 -7.39
CA ASP A 217 -28.78 -5.24 -6.07
C ASP A 217 -27.51 -6.09 -6.10
N ARG A 218 -27.26 -6.83 -7.19
CA ARG A 218 -26.09 -7.70 -7.37
C ARG A 218 -25.25 -7.32 -8.58
N SER A 219 -25.65 -6.37 -9.44
CA SER A 219 -24.93 -6.04 -10.69
C SER A 219 -23.97 -4.87 -10.54
N THR A 220 -24.06 -4.12 -9.44
CA THR A 220 -22.96 -3.27 -8.96
C THR A 220 -21.71 -4.08 -8.62
N ARG A 221 -21.82 -5.42 -8.48
CA ARG A 221 -20.71 -6.38 -8.27
C ARG A 221 -19.75 -6.57 -9.44
N ASN A 222 -19.78 -5.72 -10.46
CA ASN A 222 -18.63 -5.69 -11.34
C ASN A 222 -17.60 -4.79 -10.63
N ASP A 223 -16.63 -5.43 -9.97
CA ASP A 223 -15.23 -5.07 -10.17
C ASP A 223 -15.04 -4.99 -11.69
N ARG A 224 -15.44 -3.86 -12.29
CA ARG A 224 -15.20 -3.60 -13.70
C ARG A 224 -13.69 -3.48 -13.74
N ALA A 225 -13.04 -4.58 -14.09
CA ALA A 225 -11.60 -4.67 -14.27
C ALA A 225 -11.17 -3.35 -14.88
N LEU A 226 -10.47 -2.56 -14.07
CA LEU A 226 -10.10 -1.20 -14.41
C LEU A 226 -9.33 -1.33 -15.72
N GLN A 227 -9.93 -0.89 -16.84
CA GLN A 227 -9.26 -0.94 -18.14
C GLN A 227 -8.27 0.21 -18.20
N LEU A 228 -7.27 0.13 -17.34
CA LEU A 228 -6.14 1.02 -17.35
C LEU A 228 -5.34 0.74 -18.62
N ARG A 229 -4.94 1.80 -19.32
CA ARG A 229 -3.95 1.74 -20.38
C ARG A 229 -3.13 3.02 -20.30
N LEU A 230 -1.81 2.87 -20.25
CA LEU A 230 -0.92 4.00 -20.48
C LEU A 230 -0.86 4.31 -21.98
N PRO A 231 -0.78 5.59 -22.36
CA PRO A 231 -0.56 5.96 -23.76
C PRO A 231 0.81 5.46 -24.23
N ASP A 232 0.93 5.23 -25.53
CA ASP A 232 2.21 4.88 -26.15
C ASP A 232 3.23 6.00 -25.90
N PRO A 233 4.45 5.68 -25.45
CA PRO A 233 5.47 6.68 -25.15
C PRO A 233 5.91 7.39 -26.44
N PRO A 234 6.16 8.71 -26.40
CA PRO A 234 6.79 9.39 -27.52
C PRO A 234 8.20 8.84 -27.78
N PRO A 235 8.70 8.91 -29.03
CA PRO A 235 10.02 8.40 -29.36
C PRO A 235 11.11 9.16 -28.60
N SER A 236 12.11 8.42 -28.11
CA SER A 236 13.31 8.95 -27.47
C SER A 236 14.59 8.39 -28.10
N GLY A 237 15.72 9.01 -27.76
CA GLY A 237 17.06 8.53 -28.09
C GLY A 237 17.31 7.08 -27.65
N ARG A 238 18.36 6.45 -28.20
CA ARG A 238 18.72 5.05 -27.84
C ARG A 238 19.16 4.92 -26.38
N THR A 239 19.91 5.91 -25.89
CA THR A 239 20.28 6.07 -24.48
C THR A 239 19.33 7.11 -23.89
N VAL A 240 18.65 6.74 -22.81
CA VAL A 240 17.58 7.54 -22.19
C VAL A 240 18.14 8.35 -21.04
N VAL A 241 18.93 7.72 -20.16
CA VAL A 241 19.66 8.41 -19.10
C VAL A 241 21.06 7.83 -18.97
N GLU A 242 22.02 8.70 -18.72
CA GLU A 242 23.41 8.36 -18.39
C GLU A 242 23.78 9.09 -17.09
N VAL A 243 24.19 8.31 -16.10
CA VAL A 243 24.56 8.76 -14.76
C VAL A 243 26.04 8.48 -14.57
N SER A 244 26.81 9.51 -14.19
CA SER A 244 28.27 9.41 -14.04
C SER A 244 28.72 9.90 -12.67
N SER A 245 29.38 9.03 -11.90
CA SER A 245 30.00 9.33 -10.61
C SER A 245 29.12 10.13 -9.66
N LEU A 246 27.86 9.70 -9.54
CA LEU A 246 26.86 10.39 -8.74
C LEU A 246 27.13 10.13 -7.26
N CYS A 247 27.30 11.21 -6.49
CA CYS A 247 27.44 11.13 -5.03
C CYS A 247 26.35 11.96 -4.35
N MET A 248 25.79 11.41 -3.29
CA MET A 248 24.78 12.09 -2.48
C MET A 248 25.07 11.94 -0.99
N ALA A 249 25.00 13.05 -0.26
CA ALA A 249 25.17 13.09 1.18
C ALA A 249 24.22 14.11 1.81
N TYR A 250 23.73 13.81 3.01
CA TYR A 250 23.02 14.76 3.86
C TYR A 250 23.90 15.08 5.07
N ASP A 251 24.31 16.34 5.19
CA ASP A 251 25.25 16.82 6.21
C ASP A 251 26.55 16.00 6.26
N THR A 252 26.65 15.05 7.19
CA THR A 252 27.82 14.17 7.38
C THR A 252 27.54 12.72 6.99
N HIS A 253 26.30 12.40 6.62
CA HIS A 253 25.87 11.05 6.25
C HIS A 253 25.92 10.89 4.72
N HIS A 254 26.86 10.08 4.25
CA HIS A 254 26.93 9.66 2.86
C HIS A 254 25.81 8.64 2.59
N VAL A 255 25.01 8.91 1.56
CA VAL A 255 23.90 8.06 1.14
C VAL A 255 24.39 7.03 0.13
N PHE A 256 25.07 7.49 -0.92
CA PHE A 256 25.77 6.67 -1.91
C PHE A 256 26.91 7.48 -2.54
N ASP A 257 27.96 6.79 -2.96
CA ASP A 257 29.17 7.38 -3.53
C ASP A 257 29.52 6.71 -4.87
N ASP A 258 29.86 7.50 -5.89
CA ASP A 258 30.33 7.05 -7.22
C ASP A 258 29.37 6.12 -7.99
N VAL A 259 28.06 6.35 -7.88
CA VAL A 259 27.06 5.58 -8.64
C VAL A 259 27.12 5.96 -10.12
N ALA A 260 27.32 4.98 -11.01
CA ALA A 260 27.40 5.17 -12.45
C ALA A 260 26.64 4.08 -13.22
N PHE A 261 25.68 4.49 -14.05
CA PHE A 261 24.90 3.57 -14.88
C PHE A 261 24.29 4.28 -16.09
N SER A 262 23.83 3.49 -17.06
CA SER A 262 23.08 4.01 -18.20
C SER A 262 21.85 3.16 -18.46
N VAL A 263 20.73 3.80 -18.81
CA VAL A 263 19.49 3.10 -19.20
C VAL A 263 19.18 3.41 -20.65
N GLY A 264 19.04 2.35 -21.45
CA GLY A 264 18.63 2.40 -22.84
C GLY A 264 17.12 2.39 -23.01
N ARG A 265 16.66 2.73 -24.22
CA ARG A 265 15.24 2.75 -24.56
C ARG A 265 14.59 1.38 -24.37
N SER A 266 13.41 1.38 -23.75
CA SER A 266 12.62 0.17 -23.43
C SER A 266 13.30 -0.77 -22.43
N GLN A 267 14.34 -0.32 -21.73
CA GLN A 267 14.87 -1.04 -20.58
C GLN A 267 14.05 -0.74 -19.33
N ARG A 268 14.05 -1.71 -18.42
CA ARG A 268 13.37 -1.66 -17.12
C ARG A 268 14.44 -1.91 -16.07
N LEU A 269 14.83 -0.87 -15.36
CA LEU A 269 15.85 -0.94 -14.32
C LEU A 269 15.18 -1.01 -12.96
N LEU A 270 15.38 -2.11 -12.24
CA LEU A 270 14.96 -2.26 -10.85
C LEU A 270 16.07 -1.76 -9.92
N VAL A 271 15.77 -0.84 -9.01
CA VAL A 271 16.71 -0.35 -8.01
C VAL A 271 16.49 -1.11 -6.71
N LEU A 272 17.51 -1.83 -6.27
CA LEU A 272 17.55 -2.60 -5.03
C LEU A 272 18.54 -1.99 -4.05
N GLY A 273 18.37 -2.30 -2.77
CA GLY A 273 19.26 -1.87 -1.70
C GLY A 273 18.48 -1.75 -0.41
N LEU A 274 19.13 -1.88 0.75
CA LEU A 274 18.45 -1.86 2.04
C LEU A 274 17.68 -0.54 2.28
N ASN A 275 16.79 -0.55 3.27
CA ASN A 275 16.14 0.68 3.73
C ASN A 275 17.20 1.70 4.17
N GLY A 276 17.13 2.91 3.59
CA GLY A 276 18.15 3.95 3.81
C GLY A 276 19.32 3.94 2.83
N ALA A 277 19.43 2.96 1.92
CA ALA A 277 20.49 2.93 0.88
C ALA A 277 20.38 4.03 -0.20
N GLY A 278 19.36 4.89 -0.13
CA GLY A 278 19.20 6.02 -1.04
C GLY A 278 18.37 5.76 -2.29
N LYS A 279 17.55 4.71 -2.35
CA LYS A 279 16.67 4.39 -3.49
C LYS A 279 15.78 5.57 -3.91
N THR A 280 14.93 6.06 -3.00
CA THR A 280 14.09 7.26 -3.20
C THR A 280 14.93 8.50 -3.50
N THR A 281 16.08 8.64 -2.83
CA THR A 281 17.00 9.77 -3.05
C THR A 281 17.54 9.79 -4.48
N LEU A 282 17.94 8.62 -5.01
CA LEU A 282 18.37 8.47 -6.41
C LEU A 282 17.23 8.87 -7.36
N LEU A 283 16.01 8.37 -7.14
CA LEU A 283 14.86 8.70 -7.99
C LEU A 283 14.55 10.20 -7.98
N ARG A 284 14.61 10.87 -6.81
CA ARG A 284 14.45 12.33 -6.69
C ARG A 284 15.53 13.12 -7.42
N VAL A 285 16.78 12.62 -7.42
CA VAL A 285 17.86 13.23 -8.21
C VAL A 285 17.59 13.09 -9.71
N LEU A 286 17.16 11.90 -10.16
CA LEU A 286 16.78 11.67 -11.56
C LEU A 286 15.54 12.48 -11.96
N ALA A 287 14.60 12.71 -11.06
CA ALA A 287 13.43 13.54 -11.30
C ALA A 287 13.78 15.05 -11.36
N GLY A 288 14.99 15.44 -10.94
CA GLY A 288 15.41 16.84 -10.83
C GLY A 288 14.86 17.57 -9.60
N GLU A 289 14.23 16.85 -8.66
CA GLU A 289 13.73 17.41 -7.40
C GLU A 289 14.85 17.64 -6.37
N LEU A 290 15.94 16.88 -6.50
CA LEU A 290 17.11 16.98 -5.63
C LEU A 290 18.38 17.15 -6.47
N SER A 291 19.29 18.00 -6.02
CA SER A 291 20.62 18.14 -6.63
C SER A 291 21.60 17.20 -5.95
N ALA A 292 22.35 16.43 -6.74
CA ALA A 292 23.47 15.64 -6.23
C ALA A 292 24.61 16.53 -5.74
N VAL A 293 25.46 15.99 -4.86
CA VAL A 293 26.65 16.69 -4.35
C VAL A 293 27.74 16.71 -5.41
N LEU A 294 27.95 15.56 -6.08
CA LEU A 294 28.89 15.37 -7.17
C LEU A 294 28.28 14.46 -8.24
N GLY A 295 28.88 14.45 -9.42
CA GLY A 295 28.45 13.66 -10.57
C GLY A 295 27.50 14.42 -11.50
N ASP A 296 27.05 13.73 -12.54
CA ASP A 296 26.23 14.30 -13.61
C ASP A 296 25.15 13.31 -14.05
N VAL A 297 23.95 13.84 -14.32
CA VAL A 297 22.81 13.09 -14.88
C VAL A 297 22.48 13.71 -16.23
N ARG A 298 22.66 12.93 -17.30
CA ARG A 298 22.39 13.35 -18.68
C ARG A 298 21.20 12.60 -19.25
N PHE A 299 20.17 13.35 -19.62
CA PHE A 299 19.05 12.83 -20.38
C PHE A 299 19.33 12.82 -21.88
N GLY A 300 18.90 11.74 -22.53
CA GLY A 300 19.01 11.57 -23.97
C GLY A 300 18.07 12.50 -24.75
N HIS A 301 18.14 12.39 -26.08
CA HIS A 301 17.31 13.20 -26.98
C HIS A 301 15.81 12.96 -26.75
N GLN A 302 15.06 14.05 -26.54
CA GLN A 302 13.59 14.06 -26.35
C GLN A 302 13.12 13.16 -25.21
N VAL A 303 13.90 13.03 -24.15
CA VAL A 303 13.48 12.28 -22.96
C VAL A 303 12.57 13.17 -22.11
N GLU A 304 11.40 12.65 -21.81
CA GLU A 304 10.37 13.28 -20.98
C GLU A 304 10.13 12.38 -19.77
N VAL A 305 10.52 12.88 -18.59
CA VAL A 305 10.51 12.13 -17.32
C VAL A 305 9.16 12.27 -16.66
N GLY A 306 8.55 11.16 -16.25
CA GLY A 306 7.39 11.12 -15.36
C GLY A 306 7.78 10.47 -14.05
N TYR A 307 7.51 11.11 -12.91
CA TYR A 307 7.92 10.63 -11.60
C TYR A 307 6.71 10.33 -10.70
N PHE A 308 6.65 9.10 -10.19
CA PHE A 308 5.73 8.64 -9.15
C PHE A 308 6.45 8.59 -7.81
N ALA A 309 6.07 9.45 -6.86
CA ALA A 309 6.67 9.52 -5.53
C ALA A 309 5.89 8.70 -4.48
N GLN A 310 6.60 8.11 -3.52
CA GLN A 310 6.08 7.20 -2.49
C GLN A 310 5.06 7.84 -1.51
N GLU A 311 5.02 9.17 -1.35
CA GLU A 311 4.10 9.88 -0.44
C GLU A 311 3.10 10.81 -1.15
N HIS A 312 2.92 10.65 -2.47
CA HIS A 312 2.08 11.53 -3.29
C HIS A 312 2.45 13.03 -3.18
N ASP A 313 3.71 13.34 -2.91
CA ASP A 313 4.25 14.71 -2.75
C ASP A 313 3.89 15.65 -3.91
N ASN A 314 3.61 15.09 -5.09
CA ASN A 314 3.27 15.81 -6.31
C ASN A 314 1.81 16.29 -6.35
N LEU A 315 0.96 15.85 -5.42
CA LEU A 315 -0.43 16.30 -5.33
C LEU A 315 -0.51 17.64 -4.61
N VAL A 316 -1.32 18.56 -5.14
CA VAL A 316 -1.65 19.82 -4.48
C VAL A 316 -2.97 19.61 -3.69
N PRO A 317 -2.92 19.42 -2.36
CA PRO A 317 -4.05 18.89 -1.59
C PRO A 317 -5.30 19.77 -1.62
N ASP A 318 -5.10 21.08 -1.67
CA ASP A 318 -6.19 22.07 -1.62
C ASP A 318 -6.86 22.30 -2.99
N THR A 319 -6.34 21.67 -4.05
CA THR A 319 -6.90 21.80 -5.41
C THR A 319 -7.71 20.56 -5.78
N SER A 320 -8.63 20.73 -6.75
CA SER A 320 -9.50 19.62 -7.15
C SER A 320 -8.71 18.49 -7.83
N VAL A 321 -9.27 17.28 -7.81
CA VAL A 321 -8.73 16.14 -8.57
C VAL A 321 -8.55 16.50 -10.06
N LEU A 322 -9.52 17.20 -10.65
CA LEU A 322 -9.43 17.67 -12.03
C LEU A 322 -8.29 18.67 -12.26
N ASP A 323 -8.13 19.62 -11.34
CA ASP A 323 -7.13 20.67 -11.47
C ASP A 323 -5.71 20.12 -11.30
N ASN A 324 -5.51 19.12 -10.43
CA ASN A 324 -4.25 18.38 -10.34
C ASN A 324 -3.92 17.72 -11.69
N GLN A 325 -4.86 16.97 -12.27
CA GLN A 325 -4.69 16.32 -13.57
C GLN A 325 -4.37 17.34 -14.67
N ARG A 326 -5.12 18.44 -14.70
CA ARG A 326 -4.98 19.49 -15.70
C ARG A 326 -3.63 20.19 -15.59
N SER A 327 -3.20 20.50 -14.36
CA SER A 327 -1.92 21.18 -14.11
C SER A 327 -0.73 20.30 -14.46
N ALA A 328 -0.81 18.98 -14.19
CA ALA A 328 0.25 18.04 -14.52
C ALA A 328 0.38 17.78 -16.04
N THR A 329 -0.73 17.77 -16.77
CA THR A 329 -0.75 17.30 -18.17
C THR A 329 -0.91 18.42 -19.20
N GLY A 330 -1.42 19.58 -18.78
CA GLY A 330 -1.81 20.67 -19.68
C GLY A 330 -2.96 20.32 -20.63
N ALA A 331 -3.62 19.16 -20.43
CA ALA A 331 -4.68 18.68 -21.30
C ALA A 331 -6.00 19.43 -21.09
N ASP A 332 -6.93 19.31 -22.04
CA ASP A 332 -8.27 19.85 -21.89
C ASP A 332 -9.10 19.04 -20.88
N ASP A 333 -10.14 19.68 -20.37
CA ASP A 333 -11.09 19.15 -19.38
C ASP A 333 -11.74 17.82 -19.78
N GLY A 334 -11.97 17.59 -21.08
CA GLY A 334 -12.56 16.35 -21.58
C GLY A 334 -11.57 15.20 -21.53
N THR A 335 -10.34 15.44 -21.99
CA THR A 335 -9.23 14.49 -21.90
C THR A 335 -8.89 14.16 -20.44
N CYS A 336 -8.79 15.16 -19.57
CA CYS A 336 -8.52 14.96 -18.14
C CYS A 336 -9.58 14.06 -17.49
N ARG A 337 -10.87 14.32 -17.72
CA ARG A 337 -11.96 13.49 -17.20
C ARG A 337 -11.94 12.08 -17.78
N SER A 338 -11.55 11.91 -19.04
CA SER A 338 -11.44 10.59 -19.66
C SER A 338 -10.36 9.76 -18.98
N VAL A 339 -9.16 10.33 -18.74
CA VAL A 339 -8.06 9.66 -18.05
C VAL A 339 -8.44 9.36 -16.59
N LEU A 340 -8.92 10.34 -15.83
CA LEU A 340 -9.40 10.13 -14.46
C LEU A 340 -10.46 9.02 -14.38
N GLY A 341 -11.36 8.98 -15.36
CA GLY A 341 -12.38 7.96 -15.48
C GLY A 341 -11.84 6.55 -15.74
N MET A 342 -10.68 6.39 -16.39
CA MET A 342 -10.00 5.09 -16.52
C MET A 342 -9.51 4.57 -15.16
N PHE A 343 -9.08 5.49 -14.28
CA PHE A 343 -8.62 5.19 -12.92
C PHE A 343 -9.75 5.14 -11.88
N GLY A 344 -11.01 5.21 -12.32
CA GLY A 344 -12.19 5.13 -11.43
C GLY A 344 -12.54 6.43 -10.70
N LEU A 345 -11.83 7.53 -10.97
CA LEU A 345 -12.10 8.85 -10.40
C LEU A 345 -13.15 9.56 -11.28
N ARG A 346 -14.44 9.44 -10.92
CA ARG A 346 -15.59 9.92 -11.71
C ARG A 346 -16.58 10.72 -10.88
N GLY A 347 -17.51 11.39 -11.56
CA GLY A 347 -18.61 12.11 -10.92
C GLY A 347 -18.11 13.25 -10.03
N ASP A 348 -18.68 13.36 -8.84
CA ASP A 348 -18.38 14.44 -7.90
C ASP A 348 -16.95 14.40 -7.36
N LYS A 349 -16.30 13.22 -7.36
CA LYS A 349 -14.90 13.06 -6.95
C LYS A 349 -13.93 13.94 -7.74
N VAL A 350 -14.24 14.20 -9.01
CA VAL A 350 -13.43 15.03 -9.90
C VAL A 350 -13.35 16.48 -9.39
N HIS A 351 -14.33 16.92 -8.61
CA HIS A 351 -14.44 18.26 -8.05
C HIS A 351 -13.96 18.36 -6.59
N GLN A 352 -13.71 17.23 -5.93
CA GLN A 352 -13.26 17.21 -4.54
C GLN A 352 -11.78 17.63 -4.43
N PRO A 353 -11.37 18.23 -3.30
CA PRO A 353 -9.96 18.48 -3.02
C PRO A 353 -9.14 17.19 -2.98
N ALA A 354 -7.95 17.16 -3.57
CA ALA A 354 -7.10 15.96 -3.57
C ALA A 354 -6.70 15.50 -2.15
N GLY A 355 -6.64 16.42 -1.19
CA GLY A 355 -6.34 16.13 0.22
C GLY A 355 -7.43 15.36 0.96
N SER A 356 -8.69 15.34 0.47
CA SER A 356 -9.76 14.55 1.08
C SER A 356 -9.83 13.11 0.57
N LEU A 357 -9.03 12.77 -0.44
CA LEU A 357 -8.98 11.42 -1.02
C LEU A 357 -8.33 10.41 -0.07
N SER A 358 -8.82 9.18 -0.09
CA SER A 358 -8.17 8.04 0.58
C SER A 358 -6.76 7.79 -0.01
N GLY A 359 -5.91 7.04 0.72
CA GLY A 359 -4.55 6.74 0.25
C GLY A 359 -4.53 6.06 -1.12
N GLY A 360 -5.39 5.06 -1.35
CA GLY A 360 -5.50 4.37 -2.64
C GLY A 360 -6.03 5.27 -3.76
N GLU A 361 -6.92 6.21 -3.47
CA GLU A 361 -7.37 7.19 -4.45
C GLU A 361 -6.31 8.23 -4.81
N ARG A 362 -5.49 8.65 -3.83
CA ARG A 362 -4.32 9.50 -4.09
C ARG A 362 -3.30 8.79 -4.98
N THR A 363 -3.10 7.49 -4.79
CA THR A 363 -2.30 6.66 -5.70
C THR A 363 -2.91 6.63 -7.10
N LYS A 364 -4.22 6.38 -7.21
CA LYS A 364 -4.94 6.36 -8.51
C LYS A 364 -4.86 7.71 -9.23
N LEU A 365 -4.97 8.83 -8.51
CA LEU A 365 -4.81 10.18 -9.08
C LEU A 365 -3.38 10.40 -9.57
N SER A 366 -2.38 10.03 -8.78
CA SER A 366 -0.97 10.18 -9.17
C SER A 366 -0.62 9.36 -10.41
N LEU A 367 -1.15 8.13 -10.51
CA LEU A 367 -1.02 7.30 -11.71
C LEU A 367 -1.78 7.89 -12.91
N ALA A 368 -2.96 8.49 -12.69
CA ALA A 368 -3.70 9.19 -13.73
C ALA A 368 -2.94 10.41 -14.27
N MET A 369 -2.25 11.15 -13.41
CA MET A 369 -1.43 12.29 -13.80
C MET A 369 -0.27 11.85 -14.68
N LEU A 370 0.41 10.76 -14.31
CA LEU A 370 1.46 10.15 -15.13
C LEU A 370 0.92 9.65 -16.48
N ALA A 371 -0.24 9.01 -16.46
CA ALA A 371 -0.88 8.50 -17.68
C ALA A 371 -1.31 9.61 -18.64
N GLY A 372 -1.66 10.79 -18.14
CA GLY A 372 -2.02 11.93 -18.97
C GLY A 372 -0.81 12.71 -19.51
N GLY A 373 0.37 12.50 -18.94
CA GLY A 373 1.62 13.11 -19.40
C GLY A 373 2.19 12.42 -20.64
N ARG A 374 3.04 13.14 -21.39
CA ARG A 374 3.74 12.60 -22.57
C ARG A 374 5.12 12.05 -22.20
N HIS A 375 5.16 11.17 -21.21
CA HIS A 375 6.42 10.63 -20.68
C HIS A 375 6.91 9.44 -21.50
N ASN A 376 8.23 9.29 -21.62
CA ASN A 376 8.88 8.12 -22.21
C ASN A 376 9.93 7.47 -21.29
N LEU A 377 10.19 8.11 -20.14
CA LEU A 377 10.87 7.54 -18.98
C LEU A 377 9.94 7.67 -17.76
N LEU A 378 9.62 6.55 -17.11
CA LEU A 378 8.93 6.55 -15.82
C LEU A 378 9.91 6.25 -14.69
N LEU A 379 9.87 7.07 -13.65
CA LEU A 379 10.55 6.84 -12.37
C LEU A 379 9.46 6.46 -11.36
N LEU A 380 9.49 5.23 -10.85
CA LEU A 380 8.42 4.69 -10.01
C LEU A 380 8.95 4.33 -8.63
N ASP A 381 8.59 5.11 -7.61
CA ASP A 381 8.94 4.82 -6.23
C ASP A 381 7.77 4.15 -5.50
N GLU A 382 7.87 2.83 -5.30
CA GLU A 382 6.88 2.00 -4.61
C GLU A 382 5.44 2.16 -5.13
N PRO A 383 5.19 1.94 -6.45
CA PRO A 383 3.91 2.26 -7.10
C PRO A 383 2.72 1.41 -6.65
N THR A 384 2.97 0.29 -5.96
CA THR A 384 1.93 -0.62 -5.44
C THR A 384 1.50 -0.34 -4.01
N ASN A 385 2.15 0.60 -3.33
CA ASN A 385 1.78 0.96 -1.97
C ASN A 385 0.36 1.55 -1.89
N ASN A 386 -0.34 1.22 -0.81
CA ASN A 386 -1.70 1.66 -0.52
C ASN A 386 -2.75 1.28 -1.59
N LEU A 387 -2.45 0.31 -2.45
CA LEU A 387 -3.38 -0.23 -3.43
C LEU A 387 -3.98 -1.57 -2.96
N ASP A 388 -5.29 -1.70 -3.15
CA ASP A 388 -5.99 -2.96 -2.98
C ASP A 388 -5.53 -4.01 -4.02
N PRO A 389 -5.66 -5.32 -3.72
CA PRO A 389 -5.11 -6.38 -4.58
C PRO A 389 -5.55 -6.31 -6.04
N SER A 390 -6.81 -5.94 -6.32
CA SER A 390 -7.33 -5.80 -7.68
C SER A 390 -6.72 -4.61 -8.41
N SER A 391 -6.54 -3.46 -7.73
CA SER A 391 -5.83 -2.31 -8.32
C SER A 391 -4.35 -2.58 -8.53
N ARG A 392 -3.69 -3.30 -7.61
CA ARG A 392 -2.29 -3.73 -7.80
C ARG A 392 -2.11 -4.56 -9.05
N GLN A 393 -3.00 -5.53 -9.28
CA GLN A 393 -3.01 -6.33 -10.50
C GLN A 393 -3.18 -5.45 -11.74
N ALA A 394 -4.16 -4.55 -11.73
CA ALA A 394 -4.41 -3.68 -12.87
C ALA A 394 -3.20 -2.77 -13.20
N VAL A 395 -2.50 -2.25 -12.19
CA VAL A 395 -1.29 -1.44 -12.38
C VAL A 395 -0.13 -2.27 -12.91
N ALA A 396 0.06 -3.48 -12.38
CA ALA A 396 1.09 -4.41 -12.84
C ALA A 396 0.92 -4.77 -14.32
N ASP A 397 -0.31 -5.09 -14.74
CA ASP A 397 -0.64 -5.45 -16.11
C ASP A 397 -0.33 -4.29 -17.07
N VAL A 398 -0.68 -3.07 -16.69
CA VAL A 398 -0.46 -1.88 -17.52
C VAL A 398 1.00 -1.52 -17.66
N LEU A 399 1.76 -1.56 -16.57
CA LEU A 399 3.18 -1.26 -16.60
C LEU A 399 3.96 -2.34 -17.34
N ARG A 400 3.54 -3.61 -17.24
CA ARG A 400 4.12 -4.71 -18.04
C ARG A 400 3.93 -4.49 -19.53
N ASP A 401 2.76 -4.03 -19.97
CA ASP A 401 2.47 -3.84 -21.40
C ASP A 401 3.03 -2.53 -21.96
N TRP A 402 3.44 -1.60 -21.11
CA TRP A 402 3.95 -0.30 -21.55
C TRP A 402 5.36 -0.42 -22.16
N ALA A 403 5.52 0.09 -23.38
CA ALA A 403 6.73 -0.06 -24.20
C ALA A 403 7.85 0.94 -23.88
N GLY A 404 7.62 1.83 -22.91
CA GLY A 404 8.55 2.88 -22.53
C GLY A 404 9.69 2.38 -21.65
N THR A 405 10.51 3.33 -21.20
CA THR A 405 11.65 3.04 -20.31
C THR A 405 11.22 3.28 -18.88
N MET A 406 11.61 2.42 -17.94
CA MET A 406 11.26 2.61 -16.53
C MET A 406 12.46 2.35 -15.61
N ILE A 407 12.52 3.15 -14.54
CA ILE A 407 13.39 2.92 -13.39
C ILE A 407 12.44 2.81 -12.20
N LEU A 408 12.46 1.69 -11.49
CA LEU A 408 11.51 1.41 -10.43
C LEU A 408 12.18 0.95 -9.14
N VAL A 409 11.55 1.29 -8.02
CA VAL A 409 11.84 0.78 -6.68
C VAL A 409 10.60 0.05 -6.20
N SER A 410 10.76 -1.21 -5.78
CA SER A 410 9.67 -1.94 -5.13
C SER A 410 10.20 -3.06 -4.24
N HIS A 411 9.57 -3.24 -3.08
CA HIS A 411 9.76 -4.40 -2.19
C HIS A 411 8.73 -5.52 -2.44
N ASP A 412 7.78 -5.31 -3.37
CA ASP A 412 6.75 -6.29 -3.72
C ASP A 412 7.31 -7.29 -4.75
N THR A 413 7.70 -8.47 -4.24
CA THR A 413 8.27 -9.56 -5.06
C THR A 413 7.33 -10.02 -6.17
N TRP A 414 6.03 -10.09 -5.89
CA TRP A 414 5.02 -10.48 -6.86
C TRP A 414 4.92 -9.45 -7.98
N PHE A 415 4.89 -8.17 -7.63
CA PHE A 415 4.83 -7.07 -8.59
C PHE A 415 6.08 -7.02 -9.48
N VAL A 416 7.27 -7.17 -8.89
CA VAL A 416 8.53 -7.22 -9.64
C VAL A 416 8.57 -8.44 -10.58
N GLU A 417 8.12 -9.60 -10.12
CA GLU A 417 8.03 -10.80 -10.97
C GLU A 417 7.09 -10.56 -12.17
N GLN A 418 5.96 -9.89 -11.93
CA GLN A 418 5.02 -9.51 -12.99
C GLN A 418 5.60 -8.50 -13.99
N LEU A 419 6.50 -7.60 -13.58
CA LEU A 419 7.05 -6.57 -14.47
C LEU A 419 8.19 -7.05 -15.36
N GLU A 420 8.84 -8.15 -15.00
CA GLU A 420 10.02 -8.69 -15.69
C GLU A 420 11.05 -7.59 -16.04
N PRO A 421 11.74 -7.02 -15.02
CA PRO A 421 12.81 -6.05 -15.26
C PRO A 421 13.87 -6.60 -16.21
N THR A 422 14.63 -5.72 -16.85
CA THR A 422 15.74 -6.14 -17.71
C THR A 422 17.07 -6.09 -16.98
N HIS A 423 17.21 -5.17 -16.03
CA HIS A 423 18.44 -4.95 -15.25
C HIS A 423 18.10 -4.62 -13.81
N VAL A 424 19.09 -4.81 -12.95
CA VAL A 424 19.07 -4.44 -11.53
C VAL A 424 20.21 -3.47 -11.27
N LEU A 425 19.94 -2.42 -10.49
CA LEU A 425 20.95 -1.55 -9.89
C LEU A 425 20.93 -1.81 -8.38
N VAL A 426 22.06 -2.19 -7.79
CA VAL A 426 22.20 -2.43 -6.36
C VAL A 426 22.85 -1.21 -5.70
N LEU A 427 22.17 -0.64 -4.70
CA LEU A 427 22.65 0.44 -3.86
C LEU A 427 23.05 -0.08 -2.47
N PRO A 428 24.06 0.54 -1.82
CA PRO A 428 24.75 1.78 -2.21
C PRO A 428 25.92 1.60 -3.20
N GLU A 429 26.29 0.37 -3.55
CA GLU A 429 27.50 0.07 -4.33
C GLU A 429 27.47 0.61 -5.77
N GLY A 430 26.27 0.79 -6.33
CA GLY A 430 26.08 1.28 -7.70
C GLY A 430 26.28 0.20 -8.77
N ASP A 431 26.31 -1.08 -8.39
CA ASP A 431 26.53 -2.20 -9.29
C ASP A 431 25.30 -2.47 -10.16
N VAL A 432 25.51 -2.62 -11.46
CA VAL A 432 24.45 -2.96 -12.43
C VAL A 432 24.63 -4.38 -12.92
N ASP A 433 23.58 -5.18 -12.85
CA ASP A 433 23.54 -6.54 -13.39
C ASP A 433 22.27 -6.79 -14.21
N HIS A 434 22.24 -7.90 -14.95
CA HIS A 434 21.04 -8.37 -15.63
C HIS A 434 20.05 -8.95 -14.64
N TRP A 435 18.76 -8.68 -14.90
CA TRP A 435 17.70 -9.30 -14.12
C TRP A 435 17.67 -10.82 -14.32
N GLY A 436 17.46 -11.53 -13.21
CA GLY A 436 17.27 -12.97 -13.12
C GLY A 436 16.40 -13.28 -11.91
N ARG A 437 15.70 -14.42 -11.91
CA ARG A 437 14.78 -14.78 -10.81
C ARG A 437 15.46 -14.92 -9.45
N ASP A 438 16.77 -15.13 -9.44
CA ASP A 438 17.59 -15.23 -8.23
C ASP A 438 17.55 -13.93 -7.41
N TRP A 439 17.29 -12.78 -8.06
CA TRP A 439 17.14 -11.49 -7.40
C TRP A 439 15.83 -11.33 -6.63
N LEU A 440 14.81 -12.19 -6.83
CA LEU A 440 13.54 -12.10 -6.09
C LEU A 440 13.74 -12.24 -4.58
N GLY A 441 14.73 -13.03 -4.14
CA GLY A 441 15.09 -13.11 -2.72
C GLY A 441 15.63 -11.78 -2.18
N VAL A 442 16.38 -11.04 -3.00
CA VAL A 442 16.93 -9.72 -2.63
C VAL A 442 15.86 -8.64 -2.68
N VAL A 443 14.92 -8.70 -3.63
CA VAL A 443 13.75 -7.80 -3.68
C VAL A 443 12.97 -7.84 -2.37
N GLY A 444 12.72 -9.06 -1.85
CA GLY A 444 12.04 -9.22 -0.58
C GLY A 444 12.76 -8.48 0.54
N LEU A 445 14.09 -8.59 0.60
CA LEU A 445 15.00 -7.99 1.59
C LEU A 445 15.23 -6.48 1.42
N SER A 446 14.87 -5.92 0.27
CA SER A 446 15.20 -4.56 -0.16
C SER A 446 14.25 -3.49 0.37
#